data_AF-A0A7J6QDP7-F1
#
_entry.id   AF-A0A7J6QDP7-F1
#
_cell.length_a   1.000
_cell.length_b   1.000
_cell.length_c   1.000
_cell.angle_alpha   90.00
_cell.angle_beta   90.00
_cell.angle_gamma   90.00
#
_symmetry.space_group_name_H-M   'P 1'
#
loop_
_entity.id
_entity.type
_entity.pdbx_description
1 polymer ?
#
loop_
_entity_poly.entity_id
_entity_poly.type
_entity_poly.pdbx_seq_one_letter_code
_entity_poly.pdbx_strand_id
1 'polypeptide(L)'
;QRQALNLLYAICNPSNWQVIVDELLEALASTSGPRPAPSSIDKFRESEPSAAAGIHEELILKIAILAEVNAPDPTWYVDVVFKMLEYSPESVSQDVWFRVVQVVTGFVNSDVDDDTLDIVQQYAAEKGMEACKSSSYPHETLVKLAAYLMGEFGHFLVNAGKTTPLEIVRLLQKHMGRVSAETKCIIMMCYAKLLNANPEDKELKDEVLLIFEDYQDSLDCGLQQRACELSRLFTIGGDSMVETTLAMMPAYPIE
;
A
#
# COMPACT_ATOMS: atom_id res chain seq x y z
N GLN A 1 -21.16 17.61 15.34
CA GLN A 1 -20.59 16.46 14.62
C GLN A 1 -19.37 15.89 15.34
N ARG A 2 -18.26 16.63 15.50
CA ARG A 2 -17.05 16.16 16.23
C ARG A 2 -17.32 15.55 17.63
N GLN A 3 -18.10 16.21 18.48
CA GLN A 3 -18.46 15.69 19.81
C GLN A 3 -19.29 14.39 19.76
N ALA A 4 -20.14 14.21 18.74
CA ALA A 4 -20.93 12.99 18.56
C ALA A 4 -20.03 11.82 18.14
N LEU A 5 -19.06 12.05 17.25
CA LEU A 5 -18.08 11.05 16.83
C LEU A 5 -17.16 10.63 18.00
N ASN A 6 -16.81 11.58 18.87
CA ASN A 6 -16.02 11.28 20.07
C ASN A 6 -16.82 10.46 21.08
N LEU A 7 -18.14 10.73 21.20
CA LEU A 7 -19.02 9.94 22.04
C LEU A 7 -19.22 8.53 21.48
N LEU A 8 -19.39 8.38 20.15
CA LEU A 8 -19.49 7.08 19.48
C LEU A 8 -18.26 6.22 19.74
N TYR A 9 -17.07 6.80 19.62
CA TYR A 9 -15.83 6.12 19.99
C TYR A 9 -15.79 5.74 21.48
N ALA A 10 -16.24 6.62 22.37
CA ALA A 10 -16.22 6.38 23.81
C ALA A 10 -17.22 5.30 24.30
N ILE A 11 -18.29 5.04 23.55
CA ILE A 11 -19.27 3.98 23.85
C ILE A 11 -18.98 2.66 23.12
N CYS A 12 -17.79 2.55 22.50
CA CYS A 12 -17.38 1.35 21.80
C CYS A 12 -17.16 0.18 22.78
N ASN A 13 -17.85 -0.92 22.48
CA ASN A 13 -17.90 -2.16 23.25
C ASN A 13 -17.70 -3.35 22.29
N PRO A 14 -17.36 -4.55 22.80
CA PRO A 14 -17.16 -5.75 21.98
C PRO A 14 -18.37 -6.18 21.12
N SER A 15 -19.58 -5.67 21.42
CA SER A 15 -20.80 -6.00 20.66
C SER A 15 -21.17 -5.00 19.56
N ASN A 16 -20.56 -3.81 19.52
CA ASN A 16 -20.96 -2.73 18.59
C ASN A 16 -19.80 -2.12 17.81
N TRP A 17 -18.55 -2.57 18.04
CA TRP A 17 -17.36 -1.99 17.40
C TRP A 17 -17.44 -1.98 15.87
N GLN A 18 -17.98 -3.02 15.25
CA GLN A 18 -18.06 -3.11 13.78
C GLN A 18 -18.96 -2.01 13.21
N VAL A 19 -20.16 -1.83 13.81
CA VAL A 19 -21.10 -0.77 13.43
C VAL A 19 -20.47 0.60 13.64
N ILE A 20 -19.72 0.79 14.73
CA ILE A 20 -19.04 2.06 14.99
C ILE A 20 -17.96 2.33 13.94
N VAL A 21 -17.15 1.33 13.56
CA VAL A 21 -16.14 1.49 12.52
C VAL A 21 -16.78 1.84 11.18
N ASP A 22 -17.87 1.16 10.81
CA ASP A 22 -18.59 1.43 9.56
C ASP A 22 -19.17 2.85 9.53
N GLU A 23 -19.79 3.30 10.63
CA GLU A 23 -20.31 4.68 10.77
C GLU A 23 -19.18 5.73 10.74
N LEU A 24 -18.02 5.45 11.32
CA LEU A 24 -16.86 6.34 11.26
C LEU A 24 -16.27 6.41 9.84
N LEU A 25 -16.26 5.30 9.11
CA LEU A 25 -15.85 5.25 7.70
C LEU A 25 -16.85 5.97 6.80
N GLU A 26 -18.15 5.80 7.03
CA GLU A 26 -19.19 6.53 6.30
C GLU A 26 -19.10 8.03 6.57
N ALA A 27 -18.84 8.42 7.82
CA ALA A 27 -18.58 9.81 8.17
C ALA A 27 -17.37 10.36 7.40
N LEU A 28 -16.27 9.59 7.29
CA LEU A 28 -15.08 9.95 6.53
C LEU A 28 -15.37 10.09 5.01
N ALA A 29 -16.18 9.18 4.46
CA ALA A 29 -16.58 9.22 3.05
C ALA A 29 -17.53 10.39 2.73
N SER A 30 -18.41 10.75 3.67
CA SER A 30 -19.34 11.87 3.49
C SER A 30 -18.62 13.22 3.46
N THR A 31 -17.44 13.31 4.09
CA THR A 31 -16.64 14.53 4.18
C THR A 31 -15.51 14.59 3.15
N SER A 32 -15.26 13.51 2.40
CA SER A 32 -14.22 13.43 1.37
C SER A 32 -14.62 13.95 -0.03
N GLY A 33 -15.75 14.67 -0.14
CA GLY A 33 -16.19 15.27 -1.40
C GLY A 33 -15.16 16.23 -2.02
N PRO A 34 -15.18 16.44 -3.35
CA PRO A 34 -14.19 17.24 -4.05
C PRO A 34 -14.13 18.65 -3.47
N ARG A 35 -12.95 19.02 -2.93
CA ARG A 35 -12.68 20.36 -2.40
C ARG A 35 -12.94 21.38 -3.53
N PRO A 36 -13.83 22.37 -3.36
CA PRO A 36 -14.03 23.40 -4.37
C PRO A 36 -12.71 24.12 -4.61
N ALA A 37 -12.42 24.44 -5.87
CA ALA A 37 -11.18 25.09 -6.27
C ALA A 37 -10.97 26.36 -5.40
N PRO A 38 -9.77 26.56 -4.84
CA PRO A 38 -9.52 27.69 -3.94
C PRO A 38 -9.81 28.99 -4.69
N SER A 39 -10.68 29.81 -4.11
CA SER A 39 -10.91 31.16 -4.62
C SER A 39 -9.61 31.96 -4.47
N SER A 40 -9.41 33.03 -5.24
CA SER A 40 -8.18 33.85 -5.17
C SER A 40 -7.85 34.39 -3.77
N ILE A 41 -8.81 34.35 -2.84
CA ILE A 41 -8.68 34.76 -1.43
C ILE A 41 -8.14 33.63 -0.55
N ASP A 42 -8.35 32.36 -0.92
CA ASP A 42 -7.93 31.19 -0.14
C ASP A 42 -6.44 30.84 -0.31
N LYS A 43 -5.78 31.36 -1.35
CA LYS A 43 -4.33 31.17 -1.58
C LYS A 43 -3.44 31.72 -0.46
N PHE A 44 -3.95 32.65 0.35
CA PHE A 44 -3.23 33.19 1.52
C PHE A 44 -3.49 32.41 2.81
N ARG A 45 -4.46 31.48 2.83
CA ARG A 45 -4.83 30.65 4.00
C ARG A 45 -4.25 29.23 3.95
N GLU A 46 -3.37 28.91 3.00
CA GLU A 46 -2.76 27.58 2.82
C GLU A 46 -1.86 27.14 4.00
N SER A 47 -1.56 28.02 4.96
CA SER A 47 -0.74 27.70 6.14
C SER A 47 -1.52 27.25 7.37
N GLU A 48 -2.86 27.36 7.40
CA GLU A 48 -3.64 26.82 8.50
C GLU A 48 -4.27 25.47 8.12
N PRO A 49 -4.06 24.40 8.92
CA PRO A 49 -4.78 23.15 8.70
C PRO A 49 -6.27 23.45 8.78
N SER A 50 -6.98 23.15 7.69
CA SER A 50 -8.44 23.28 7.65
C SER A 50 -9.02 22.52 8.85
N ALA A 51 -9.98 23.11 9.55
CA ALA A 51 -10.67 22.41 10.65
C ALA A 51 -11.26 21.05 10.23
N ALA A 52 -11.50 20.84 8.92
CA ALA A 52 -11.88 19.55 8.34
C ALA A 52 -10.72 18.53 8.31
N ALA A 53 -9.49 18.94 8.00
CA ALA A 53 -8.32 18.07 7.99
C ALA A 53 -8.01 17.53 9.39
N GLY A 54 -8.07 18.39 10.42
CA GLY A 54 -7.89 17.95 11.80
C GLY A 54 -9.01 17.03 12.33
N ILE A 55 -10.20 17.05 11.71
CA ILE A 55 -11.27 16.09 12.02
C ILE A 55 -10.98 14.75 11.34
N HIS A 56 -10.52 14.73 10.09
CA HIS A 56 -10.17 13.51 9.37
C HIS A 56 -9.02 12.76 10.04
N GLU A 57 -7.95 13.45 10.43
CA GLU A 57 -6.83 12.85 11.17
C GLU A 57 -7.30 12.20 12.48
N GLU A 58 -8.16 12.89 13.25
CA GLU A 58 -8.72 12.35 14.50
C GLU A 58 -9.60 11.12 14.25
N LEU A 59 -10.37 11.09 13.15
CA LEU A 59 -11.21 9.95 12.79
C LEU A 59 -10.37 8.75 12.33
N ILE A 60 -9.38 8.98 11.47
CA ILE A 60 -8.48 7.92 10.99
C ILE A 60 -7.73 7.29 12.15
N LEU A 61 -7.19 8.09 13.07
CA LEU A 61 -6.51 7.55 14.26
C LEU A 61 -7.45 6.65 15.08
N LYS A 62 -8.69 7.06 15.27
CA LYS A 62 -9.69 6.26 16.01
C LYS A 62 -10.06 4.98 15.27
N ILE A 63 -10.27 5.06 13.96
CA ILE A 63 -10.57 3.90 13.12
C ILE A 63 -9.39 2.92 13.18
N ALA A 64 -8.15 3.40 13.04
CA ALA A 64 -6.95 2.58 13.11
C ALA A 64 -6.85 1.83 14.46
N ILE A 65 -7.03 2.54 15.58
CA ILE A 65 -7.00 1.92 16.92
C ILE A 65 -8.13 0.89 17.09
N LEU A 66 -9.35 1.21 16.67
CA LEU A 66 -10.47 0.26 16.75
C LEU A 66 -10.25 -0.97 15.89
N ALA A 67 -9.69 -0.77 14.70
CA ALA A 67 -9.43 -1.85 13.77
C ALA A 67 -8.32 -2.77 14.29
N GLU A 68 -7.27 -2.24 14.90
CA GLU A 68 -6.20 -3.06 15.49
C GLU A 68 -6.69 -3.92 16.65
N VAL A 69 -7.57 -3.40 17.50
CA VAL A 69 -8.01 -4.11 18.72
C VAL A 69 -9.12 -5.12 18.43
N ASN A 70 -10.00 -4.81 17.47
CA ASN A 70 -11.25 -5.56 17.29
C ASN A 70 -11.35 -6.30 15.95
N ALA A 71 -10.34 -6.23 15.08
CA ALA A 71 -10.37 -6.96 13.81
C ALA A 71 -10.63 -8.45 14.06
N PRO A 72 -11.64 -9.04 13.41
CA PRO A 72 -11.95 -10.46 13.57
C PRO A 72 -10.89 -11.32 12.88
N ASP A 73 -10.30 -10.80 11.81
CA ASP A 73 -9.24 -11.41 11.03
C ASP A 73 -8.42 -10.32 10.30
N PRO A 74 -7.19 -10.65 9.84
CA PRO A 74 -6.34 -9.71 9.14
C PRO A 74 -6.92 -9.18 7.81
N THR A 75 -7.76 -9.92 7.11
CA THR A 75 -8.34 -9.47 5.83
C THR A 75 -9.31 -8.31 6.04
N TRP A 76 -10.08 -8.35 7.12
CA TRP A 76 -10.95 -7.23 7.51
C TRP A 76 -10.14 -5.98 7.87
N TYR A 77 -9.00 -6.14 8.57
CA TYR A 77 -8.11 -5.01 8.87
C TYR A 77 -7.55 -4.37 7.59
N VAL A 78 -7.10 -5.19 6.63
CA VAL A 78 -6.65 -4.73 5.31
C VAL A 78 -7.74 -3.91 4.62
N ASP A 79 -8.98 -4.41 4.60
CA ASP A 79 -10.13 -3.72 4.02
C ASP A 79 -10.38 -2.33 4.62
N VAL A 80 -10.30 -2.22 5.95
CA VAL A 80 -10.48 -0.93 6.64
C VAL A 80 -9.39 0.06 6.25
N VAL A 81 -8.12 -0.37 6.16
CA VAL A 81 -7.04 0.53 5.78
C VAL A 81 -7.13 0.97 4.32
N PHE A 82 -7.49 0.08 3.40
CA PHE A 82 -7.74 0.47 2.01
C PHE A 82 -8.88 1.48 1.91
N LYS A 83 -9.99 1.30 2.65
CA LYS A 83 -11.07 2.31 2.70
C LYS A 83 -10.60 3.66 3.24
N MET A 84 -9.78 3.67 4.30
CA MET A 84 -9.20 4.92 4.83
C MET A 84 -8.34 5.65 3.78
N LEU A 85 -7.52 4.90 3.03
CA LEU A 85 -6.70 5.43 1.94
C LEU A 85 -7.51 5.89 0.72
N GLU A 86 -8.66 5.27 0.46
CA GLU A 86 -9.57 5.70 -0.60
C GLU A 86 -10.34 6.98 -0.22
N TYR A 87 -10.73 7.13 1.05
CA TYR A 87 -11.55 8.25 1.50
C TYR A 87 -10.75 9.50 1.90
N SER A 88 -9.65 9.38 2.64
CA SER A 88 -8.85 10.56 3.00
C SER A 88 -7.36 10.20 3.13
N PRO A 89 -6.70 9.93 1.99
CA PRO A 89 -5.31 9.47 1.99
C PRO A 89 -4.33 10.49 2.56
N GLU A 90 -4.59 11.80 2.45
CA GLU A 90 -3.72 12.83 3.02
C GLU A 90 -3.70 12.84 4.55
N SER A 91 -4.74 12.30 5.19
CA SER A 91 -4.89 12.27 6.65
C SER A 91 -4.43 10.94 7.25
N VAL A 92 -4.01 9.97 6.42
CA VAL A 92 -3.48 8.67 6.86
C VAL A 92 -1.98 8.80 7.16
N SER A 93 -1.59 8.55 8.43
CA SER A 93 -0.18 8.53 8.83
C SER A 93 0.60 7.43 8.10
N GLN A 94 1.91 7.65 7.91
CA GLN A 94 2.81 6.62 7.38
C GLN A 94 2.81 5.35 8.25
N ASP A 95 2.64 5.51 9.57
CA ASP A 95 2.61 4.38 10.51
C ASP A 95 1.49 3.38 10.20
N VAL A 96 0.35 3.85 9.66
CA VAL A 96 -0.81 3.00 9.38
C VAL A 96 -0.50 2.01 8.26
N TRP A 97 0.12 2.46 7.16
CA TRP A 97 0.43 1.54 6.06
C TRP A 97 1.63 0.64 6.38
N PHE A 98 2.62 1.13 7.16
CA PHE A 98 3.67 0.28 7.72
C PHE A 98 3.07 -0.84 8.57
N ARG A 99 2.07 -0.51 9.39
CA ARG A 99 1.39 -1.49 10.23
C ARG A 99 0.65 -2.54 9.41
N VAL A 100 -0.06 -2.16 8.34
CA VAL A 100 -0.67 -3.13 7.42
C VAL A 100 0.36 -4.08 6.85
N VAL A 101 1.51 -3.56 6.41
CA VAL A 101 2.60 -4.39 5.90
C VAL A 101 3.04 -5.42 6.95
N GLN A 102 3.20 -5.01 8.21
CA GLN A 102 3.55 -5.93 9.30
C GLN A 102 2.48 -7.01 9.51
N VAL A 103 1.21 -6.61 9.59
CA VAL A 103 0.07 -7.52 9.81
C VAL A 103 -0.04 -8.55 8.68
N VAL A 104 0.14 -8.14 7.42
CA VAL A 104 0.06 -9.04 6.26
C VAL A 104 1.31 -9.93 6.13
N THR A 105 2.49 -9.41 6.46
CA THR A 105 3.74 -10.21 6.44
C THR A 105 3.74 -11.24 7.56
N GLY A 106 3.09 -10.94 8.68
CA GLY A 106 3.01 -11.82 9.85
C GLY A 106 4.11 -11.56 10.87
N PHE A 107 3.95 -12.18 12.04
CA PHE A 107 4.84 -12.05 13.19
C PHE A 107 5.48 -13.38 13.57
N VAL A 108 6.71 -13.32 14.08
CA VAL A 108 7.44 -14.50 14.57
C VAL A 108 6.68 -15.11 15.75
N ASN A 109 6.50 -16.43 15.76
CA ASN A 109 5.73 -17.17 16.78
C ASN A 109 4.25 -16.77 16.86
N SER A 110 3.64 -16.31 15.77
CA SER A 110 2.18 -16.16 15.74
C SER A 110 1.52 -17.54 15.74
N ASP A 111 0.43 -17.70 16.48
CA ASP A 111 -0.39 -18.93 16.48
C ASP A 111 -1.22 -19.09 15.19
N VAL A 112 -0.95 -18.29 14.16
CA VAL A 112 -1.65 -18.31 12.88
C VAL A 112 -1.01 -19.37 12.00
N ASP A 113 -1.82 -20.33 11.54
CA ASP A 113 -1.38 -21.34 10.59
C ASP A 113 -0.88 -20.70 9.28
N ASP A 114 0.25 -21.18 8.75
CA ASP A 114 0.87 -20.66 7.51
C ASP A 114 -0.14 -20.62 6.34
N ASP A 115 -0.99 -21.64 6.20
CA ASP A 115 -2.04 -21.70 5.17
C ASP A 115 -3.06 -20.55 5.31
N THR A 116 -3.35 -20.11 6.53
CA THR A 116 -4.25 -18.98 6.78
C THR A 116 -3.57 -17.66 6.44
N LEU A 117 -2.27 -17.56 6.71
CA LEU A 117 -1.48 -16.37 6.38
C LEU A 117 -1.34 -16.18 4.87
N ASP A 118 -1.14 -17.26 4.11
CA ASP A 118 -1.08 -17.24 2.64
C ASP A 118 -2.39 -16.70 2.03
N ILE A 119 -3.54 -17.08 2.60
CA ILE A 119 -4.85 -16.57 2.16
C ILE A 119 -4.94 -15.06 2.38
N VAL A 120 -4.47 -14.56 3.54
CA VAL A 120 -4.44 -13.13 3.86
C VAL A 120 -3.51 -12.37 2.90
N GLN A 121 -2.32 -12.91 2.65
CA GLN A 121 -1.32 -12.31 1.76
C GLN A 121 -1.82 -12.21 0.33
N GLN A 122 -2.41 -13.30 -0.19
CA GLN A 122 -3.04 -13.31 -1.50
C GLN A 122 -4.16 -12.27 -1.58
N TYR A 123 -5.03 -12.21 -0.57
CA TYR A 123 -6.13 -11.24 -0.51
C TYR A 123 -5.63 -9.80 -0.50
N ALA A 124 -4.60 -9.49 0.30
CA ALA A 124 -4.03 -8.15 0.38
C ALA A 124 -3.41 -7.69 -0.95
N ALA A 125 -2.70 -8.58 -1.65
CA ALA A 125 -2.18 -8.29 -2.98
C ALA A 125 -3.28 -8.05 -4.01
N GLU A 126 -4.35 -8.86 -3.98
CA GLU A 126 -5.52 -8.69 -4.85
C GLU A 126 -6.19 -7.34 -4.61
N LYS A 127 -6.41 -6.98 -3.34
CA LYS A 127 -6.98 -5.69 -2.94
C LYS A 127 -6.13 -4.51 -3.43
N GLY A 128 -4.81 -4.59 -3.26
CA GLY A 128 -3.88 -3.57 -3.77
C GLY A 128 -3.94 -3.40 -5.28
N MET A 129 -4.02 -4.51 -6.01
CA MET A 129 -4.18 -4.51 -7.46
C MET A 129 -5.52 -3.89 -7.89
N GLU A 130 -6.61 -4.28 -7.25
CA GLU A 130 -7.95 -3.74 -7.51
C GLU A 130 -8.02 -2.24 -7.24
N ALA A 131 -7.47 -1.76 -6.13
CA ALA A 131 -7.44 -0.35 -5.77
C ALA A 131 -6.67 0.50 -6.81
N CYS A 132 -5.57 -0.04 -7.35
CA CYS A 132 -4.82 0.60 -8.44
C CYS A 132 -5.55 0.57 -9.80
N LYS A 133 -6.47 -0.39 -10.01
CA LYS A 133 -7.27 -0.53 -11.24
C LYS A 133 -8.54 0.32 -11.20
N SER A 134 -9.19 0.41 -10.03
CA SER A 134 -10.47 1.09 -9.84
C SER A 134 -10.33 2.61 -9.92
N SER A 135 -9.25 3.16 -9.38
CA SER A 135 -8.94 4.58 -9.44
C SER A 135 -8.06 4.92 -10.63
N SER A 136 -8.48 5.89 -11.46
CA SER A 136 -7.62 6.43 -12.51
C SER A 136 -6.43 7.20 -11.94
N TYR A 137 -6.59 7.81 -10.77
CA TYR A 137 -5.61 8.68 -10.12
C TYR A 137 -5.55 8.37 -8.61
N PRO A 138 -5.05 7.19 -8.21
CA PRO A 138 -4.90 6.85 -6.81
C PRO A 138 -3.90 7.78 -6.14
N HIS A 139 -4.12 8.07 -4.85
CA HIS A 139 -3.16 8.81 -4.07
C HIS A 139 -1.85 8.02 -3.91
N GLU A 140 -0.74 8.74 -3.80
CA GLU A 140 0.60 8.14 -3.74
C GLU A 140 0.75 7.08 -2.65
N THR A 141 0.26 7.32 -1.43
CA THR A 141 0.28 6.34 -0.32
C THR A 141 -0.40 5.01 -0.67
N LEU A 142 -1.50 5.06 -1.42
CA LEU A 142 -2.20 3.87 -1.89
C LEU A 142 -1.33 3.10 -2.90
N VAL A 143 -0.71 3.81 -3.85
CA VAL A 143 0.22 3.22 -4.81
C VAL A 143 1.44 2.61 -4.10
N LYS A 144 2.00 3.28 -3.09
CA LYS A 144 3.10 2.76 -2.26
C LYS A 144 2.72 1.42 -1.62
N LEU A 145 1.59 1.39 -0.89
CA LEU A 145 1.12 0.18 -0.20
C LEU A 145 0.82 -0.94 -1.21
N ALA A 146 0.11 -0.63 -2.29
CA ALA A 146 -0.25 -1.61 -3.30
C ALA A 146 0.98 -2.18 -4.01
N ALA A 147 1.96 -1.34 -4.37
CA ALA A 147 3.20 -1.79 -5.01
C ALA A 147 4.01 -2.70 -4.07
N TYR A 148 4.08 -2.38 -2.77
CA TYR A 148 4.73 -3.24 -1.78
C TYR A 148 4.05 -4.61 -1.70
N LEU A 149 2.72 -4.63 -1.51
CA LEU A 149 1.95 -5.87 -1.37
C LEU A 149 2.03 -6.75 -2.62
N MET A 150 1.93 -6.16 -3.82
CA MET A 150 2.11 -6.89 -5.07
C MET A 150 3.55 -7.38 -5.27
N GLY A 151 4.56 -6.67 -4.76
CA GLY A 151 5.95 -7.07 -4.83
C GLY A 151 6.28 -8.29 -3.98
N GLU A 152 5.77 -8.34 -2.75
CA GLU A 152 5.99 -9.49 -1.85
C GLU A 152 5.10 -10.69 -2.21
N PHE A 153 3.79 -10.44 -2.38
CA PHE A 153 2.77 -11.49 -2.40
C PHE A 153 2.13 -11.68 -3.79
N GLY A 154 2.63 -10.99 -4.83
CA GLY A 154 2.12 -11.09 -6.20
C GLY A 154 2.24 -12.49 -6.80
N HIS A 155 3.19 -13.31 -6.32
CA HIS A 155 3.35 -14.69 -6.74
C HIS A 155 2.09 -15.54 -6.47
N PHE A 156 1.35 -15.29 -5.39
CA PHE A 156 0.07 -15.96 -5.12
C PHE A 156 -0.99 -15.64 -6.18
N LEU A 157 -1.03 -14.39 -6.67
CA LEU A 157 -1.99 -13.97 -7.70
C LEU A 157 -1.68 -14.63 -9.05
N VAL A 158 -0.39 -14.71 -9.39
CA VAL A 158 0.09 -15.34 -10.62
C VAL A 158 -0.14 -16.85 -10.57
N ASN A 159 0.19 -17.49 -9.45
CA ASN A 159 -0.01 -18.94 -9.25
C ASN A 159 -1.50 -19.32 -9.27
N ALA A 160 -2.38 -18.45 -8.76
CA ALA A 160 -3.82 -18.63 -8.84
C ALA A 160 -4.41 -18.31 -10.23
N GLY A 161 -3.60 -17.86 -11.19
CA GLY A 161 -4.05 -17.52 -12.55
C GLY A 161 -4.96 -16.29 -12.61
N LYS A 162 -4.95 -15.43 -11.58
CA LYS A 162 -5.80 -14.22 -11.52
C LYS A 162 -5.24 -13.07 -12.35
N THR A 163 -3.93 -13.02 -12.54
CA THR A 163 -3.24 -11.97 -13.31
C THR A 163 -1.91 -12.50 -13.84
N THR A 164 -1.31 -11.78 -14.77
CA THR A 164 0.07 -12.04 -15.24
C THR A 164 1.07 -11.07 -14.58
N PRO A 165 2.34 -11.46 -14.40
CA PRO A 165 3.37 -10.54 -13.88
C PRO A 165 3.46 -9.25 -14.70
N LEU A 166 3.31 -9.37 -16.02
CA LEU A 166 3.35 -8.26 -16.95
C LEU A 166 2.18 -7.30 -16.81
N GLU A 167 0.99 -7.80 -16.49
CA GLU A 167 -0.17 -6.95 -16.16
C GLU A 167 0.10 -6.10 -14.91
N ILE A 168 0.75 -6.67 -13.88
CA ILE A 168 1.13 -5.93 -12.67
C ILE A 168 2.15 -4.84 -13.01
N VAL A 169 3.17 -5.18 -13.80
CA VAL A 169 4.19 -4.20 -14.26
C VAL A 169 3.54 -3.03 -14.98
N ARG A 170 2.71 -3.32 -15.99
CA ARG A 170 2.00 -2.32 -16.80
C ARG A 170 0.99 -1.51 -15.99
N LEU A 171 0.35 -2.10 -14.99
CA LEU A 171 -0.54 -1.38 -14.08
C LEU A 171 0.22 -0.31 -13.29
N LEU A 172 1.32 -0.69 -12.64
CA LEU A 172 2.14 0.24 -11.85
C LEU A 172 2.86 1.28 -12.72
N GLN A 173 3.25 0.91 -13.94
CA GLN A 173 3.93 1.82 -14.87
C GLN A 173 3.05 3.01 -15.25
N LYS A 174 1.73 2.84 -15.36
CA LYS A 174 0.77 3.94 -15.60
C LYS A 174 0.81 5.02 -14.52
N HIS A 175 1.14 4.63 -13.29
CA HIS A 175 1.14 5.50 -12.11
C HIS A 175 2.52 6.09 -11.79
N MET A 176 3.61 5.46 -12.25
CA MET A 176 5.00 5.89 -12.04
C MET A 176 5.24 7.37 -12.34
N GLY A 177 4.65 7.91 -13.42
CA GLY A 177 4.88 9.31 -13.83
C GLY A 177 4.40 10.38 -12.83
N ARG A 178 3.61 10.00 -11.83
CA ARG A 178 2.91 10.94 -10.92
C ARG A 178 3.28 10.79 -9.45
N VAL A 179 4.12 9.82 -9.12
CA VAL A 179 4.53 9.53 -7.74
C VAL A 179 5.96 10.01 -7.50
N SER A 180 6.33 10.22 -6.23
CA SER A 180 7.68 10.66 -5.85
C SER A 180 8.75 9.62 -6.19
N ALA A 181 10.02 10.05 -6.16
CA ALA A 181 11.17 9.16 -6.34
C ALA A 181 11.19 7.99 -5.33
N GLU A 182 10.74 8.23 -4.11
CA GLU A 182 10.62 7.21 -3.06
C GLU A 182 9.62 6.12 -3.46
N THR A 183 8.44 6.50 -3.95
CA THR A 183 7.44 5.52 -4.43
C THR A 183 7.92 4.77 -5.66
N LYS A 184 8.59 5.47 -6.60
CA LYS A 184 9.21 4.80 -7.75
C LYS A 184 10.21 3.74 -7.32
N CYS A 185 10.99 4.01 -6.28
CA CYS A 185 11.91 3.02 -5.73
C CYS A 185 11.21 1.76 -5.21
N ILE A 186 10.05 1.91 -4.53
CA ILE A 186 9.23 0.78 -4.07
C ILE A 186 8.68 0.01 -5.28
N ILE A 187 8.20 0.71 -6.31
CA ILE A 187 7.72 0.09 -7.55
C ILE A 187 8.85 -0.69 -8.25
N MET A 188 10.06 -0.15 -8.32
CA MET A 188 11.21 -0.86 -8.90
C MET A 188 11.56 -2.13 -8.12
N MET A 189 11.44 -2.09 -6.79
CA MET A 189 11.61 -3.27 -5.95
C MET A 189 10.53 -4.31 -6.22
N CYS A 190 9.27 -3.89 -6.37
CA CYS A 190 8.18 -4.76 -6.80
C CYS A 190 8.51 -5.46 -8.13
N TYR A 191 9.00 -4.73 -9.13
CA TYR A 191 9.39 -5.33 -10.41
C TYR A 191 10.54 -6.33 -10.28
N ALA A 192 11.54 -6.02 -9.47
CA ALA A 192 12.64 -6.93 -9.19
C ALA A 192 12.12 -8.23 -8.55
N LYS A 193 11.22 -8.14 -7.57
CA LYS A 193 10.64 -9.31 -6.90
C LYS A 193 9.76 -10.14 -7.84
N LEU A 194 8.96 -9.51 -8.68
CA LEU A 194 8.18 -10.21 -9.72
C LEU A 194 9.09 -10.95 -10.71
N LEU A 195 10.19 -10.32 -11.14
CA LEU A 195 11.15 -10.95 -12.02
C LEU A 195 11.86 -12.14 -11.35
N ASN A 196 12.20 -12.02 -10.06
CA ASN A 196 12.77 -13.12 -9.26
C ASN A 196 11.79 -14.30 -9.12
N ALA A 197 10.49 -14.02 -8.95
CA ALA A 197 9.46 -15.05 -8.86
C ALA A 197 9.16 -15.72 -10.22
N ASN A 198 9.47 -15.04 -11.34
CA ASN A 198 9.17 -15.50 -12.69
C ASN A 198 10.40 -15.45 -13.63
N PRO A 199 11.49 -16.20 -13.33
CA PRO A 199 12.76 -16.07 -14.05
C PRO A 199 12.71 -16.53 -15.52
N GLU A 200 11.77 -17.41 -15.86
CA GLU A 200 11.60 -17.94 -17.22
C GLU A 200 10.89 -16.96 -18.18
N ASP A 201 10.26 -15.92 -17.65
CA ASP A 201 9.50 -14.94 -18.46
C ASP A 201 10.45 -13.88 -19.06
N LYS A 202 10.84 -14.13 -20.31
CA LYS A 202 11.73 -13.22 -21.06
C LYS A 202 11.08 -11.88 -21.38
N GLU A 203 9.78 -11.86 -21.67
CA GLU A 203 9.07 -10.61 -21.99
C GLU A 203 9.03 -9.70 -20.76
N LEU A 204 8.72 -10.28 -19.59
CA LEU A 204 8.80 -9.59 -18.30
C LEU A 204 10.21 -9.04 -18.05
N LYS A 205 11.25 -9.87 -18.25
CA LYS A 205 12.63 -9.47 -18.04
C LYS A 205 13.02 -8.28 -18.90
N ASP A 206 12.72 -8.33 -20.19
CA ASP A 206 13.07 -7.28 -21.13
C ASP A 206 12.33 -5.96 -20.81
N GLU A 207 11.03 -6.03 -20.48
CA GLU A 207 10.23 -4.84 -20.11
C GLU A 207 10.73 -4.20 -18.80
N VAL A 208 11.02 -5.01 -17.77
CA VAL A 208 11.53 -4.53 -16.48
C VAL A 208 12.94 -3.92 -16.61
N LEU A 209 13.84 -4.57 -17.34
CA LEU A 209 15.20 -4.07 -17.52
C LEU A 209 15.23 -2.76 -18.32
N LEU A 210 14.35 -2.61 -19.32
CA LEU A 210 14.19 -1.36 -20.06
C LEU A 210 13.75 -0.22 -19.12
N ILE A 211 12.77 -0.49 -18.25
CA ILE A 211 12.34 0.50 -17.25
C ILE A 211 13.49 0.85 -16.30
N PHE A 212 14.30 -0.12 -15.88
CA PHE A 212 15.45 0.17 -15.03
C PHE A 212 16.49 1.03 -15.76
N GLU A 213 16.74 0.77 -17.04
CA GLU A 213 17.63 1.59 -17.88
C GLU A 213 17.15 3.05 -17.98
N ASP A 214 15.84 3.28 -18.20
CA ASP A 214 15.25 4.62 -18.29
C ASP A 214 15.49 5.47 -17.02
N TYR A 215 15.63 4.85 -15.85
CA TYR A 215 15.85 5.54 -14.58
C TYR A 215 17.33 5.65 -14.18
N GLN A 216 18.29 5.11 -14.95
CA GLN A 216 19.72 5.23 -14.65
C GLN A 216 20.27 6.65 -14.79
N ASP A 217 19.62 7.48 -15.60
CA ASP A 217 19.99 8.90 -15.77
C ASP A 217 19.08 9.85 -14.95
N SER A 218 18.37 9.31 -13.96
CA SER A 218 17.52 10.09 -13.05
C SER A 218 18.34 11.13 -12.27
N LEU A 219 17.81 12.35 -12.14
CA LEU A 219 18.40 13.40 -11.30
C LEU A 219 18.30 13.11 -9.81
N ASP A 220 17.32 12.28 -9.41
CA ASP A 220 17.22 11.80 -8.03
C ASP A 220 18.23 10.67 -7.81
N CYS A 221 19.19 10.89 -6.91
CA CYS A 221 20.29 9.96 -6.68
C CYS A 221 19.83 8.63 -6.07
N GLY A 222 18.76 8.62 -5.27
CA GLY A 222 18.22 7.40 -4.67
C GLY A 222 17.58 6.50 -5.71
N LEU A 223 16.81 7.10 -6.62
CA LEU A 223 16.18 6.42 -7.74
C LEU A 223 17.21 5.92 -8.76
N GLN A 224 18.17 6.79 -9.14
CA GLN A 224 19.27 6.42 -10.03
C GLN A 224 20.08 5.24 -9.46
N GLN A 225 20.50 5.33 -8.20
CA GLN A 225 21.29 4.28 -7.56
C GLN A 225 20.55 2.94 -7.59
N ARG A 226 19.27 2.95 -7.22
CA ARG A 226 18.44 1.74 -7.22
C ARG A 226 18.25 1.17 -8.63
N ALA A 227 18.07 2.02 -9.63
CA ALA A 227 17.98 1.62 -11.03
C ALA A 227 19.24 0.89 -11.51
N CYS A 228 20.41 1.47 -11.22
CA CYS A 228 21.70 0.88 -11.58
C CYS A 228 21.94 -0.45 -10.85
N GLU A 229 21.69 -0.50 -9.53
CA GLU A 229 21.91 -1.70 -8.72
C GLU A 229 21.03 -2.87 -9.14
N LEU A 230 19.72 -2.63 -9.32
CA LEU A 230 18.80 -3.68 -9.74
C LEU A 230 19.10 -4.17 -11.16
N SER A 231 19.40 -3.27 -12.10
CA SER A 231 19.84 -3.66 -13.45
C SER A 231 21.11 -4.53 -13.42
N ARG A 232 22.08 -4.18 -12.57
CA ARG A 232 23.32 -4.95 -12.40
C ARG A 232 23.10 -6.29 -11.70
N LEU A 233 22.19 -6.34 -10.73
CA LEU A 233 21.81 -7.57 -10.04
C LEU A 233 21.33 -8.64 -11.03
N PHE A 234 20.45 -8.30 -11.96
CA PHE A 234 19.92 -9.25 -12.95
C PHE A 234 20.83 -9.54 -14.16
N THR A 235 21.83 -8.69 -14.42
CA THR A 235 22.76 -8.88 -15.55
C THR A 235 24.07 -9.56 -15.16
N ILE A 236 24.55 -9.34 -13.94
CA ILE A 236 25.87 -9.85 -13.48
C ILE A 236 25.72 -10.79 -12.27
N GLY A 237 24.70 -10.60 -11.44
CA GLY A 237 24.62 -11.18 -10.11
C GLY A 237 24.56 -12.70 -10.03
N GLY A 238 24.12 -13.37 -11.10
CA GLY A 238 23.85 -14.80 -11.10
C GLY A 238 22.64 -15.17 -10.23
N ASP A 239 21.96 -16.25 -10.59
CA ASP A 239 20.64 -16.56 -10.05
C ASP A 239 20.62 -16.73 -8.52
N SER A 240 21.66 -17.34 -7.95
CA SER A 240 21.78 -17.54 -6.49
C SER A 240 21.86 -16.22 -5.71
N MET A 241 22.55 -15.20 -6.23
CA MET A 241 22.65 -13.90 -5.56
C MET A 241 21.32 -13.14 -5.65
N VAL A 242 20.65 -13.22 -6.80
CA VAL A 242 19.33 -12.63 -7.02
C VAL A 242 18.32 -13.23 -6.04
N GLU A 243 18.25 -14.56 -5.96
CA GLU A 243 17.33 -15.28 -5.08
C GLU A 243 17.57 -14.95 -3.61
N THR A 244 18.84 -14.94 -3.18
CA THR A 244 19.19 -14.62 -1.79
C THR A 244 18.86 -13.17 -1.43
N THR A 245 19.10 -12.23 -2.36
CA THR A 245 18.89 -10.79 -2.12
C THR A 245 17.41 -10.43 -2.14
N LEU A 246 16.63 -11.09 -3.00
CA LEU A 246 15.21 -10.81 -3.22
C LEU A 246 14.29 -11.83 -2.55
N ALA A 247 14.81 -12.56 -1.56
CA ALA A 247 14.03 -13.46 -0.73
C ALA A 247 12.85 -12.75 -0.06
N MET A 248 11.82 -13.51 0.30
CA MET A 248 10.66 -13.00 1.01
C MET A 248 11.07 -12.33 2.32
N MET A 249 10.35 -11.26 2.67
CA MET A 249 10.58 -10.57 3.93
C MET A 249 10.37 -11.54 5.11
N PRO A 250 11.31 -11.60 6.07
CA PRO A 250 11.11 -12.39 7.27
C PRO A 250 9.97 -11.82 8.11
N ALA A 251 9.31 -12.68 8.89
CA ALA A 251 8.27 -12.26 9.82
C ALA A 251 8.81 -11.24 10.84
N TYR A 252 7.95 -10.32 11.25
CA TYR A 252 8.32 -9.25 12.17
C TYR A 252 8.44 -9.78 13.61
N PRO A 253 9.38 -9.26 14.43
CA PRO A 253 9.41 -9.59 15.85
C PRO A 253 8.13 -9.09 16.54
N ILE A 254 7.61 -9.86 17.49
CA ILE A 254 6.54 -9.38 18.38
C ILE A 254 7.19 -8.41 19.38
N GLU A 255 6.77 -7.15 19.37
CA GLU A 255 7.14 -6.14 20.38
C GLU A 255 6.32 -6.29 21.66
#